data_AF-A0A2E2WKQ5-F1
#
_entry.id   AF-A0A2E2WKQ5-F1
#
_cell.length_a   1.000
_cell.length_b   1.000
_cell.length_c   1.000
_cell.angle_alpha   90.00
_cell.angle_beta   90.00
_cell.angle_gamma   90.00
#
_symmetry.space_group_name_H-M   'P 1'
#
loop_
_entity.id
_entity.type
_entity.pdbx_description
1 polymer ?
#
loop_
_entity_poly.entity_id
_entity_poly.type
_entity_poly.pdbx_seq_one_letter_code
_entity_poly.pdbx_strand_id
1 'polypeptide(L)'
;MSQADDNLDEKINWHWRNSMLPVRFFTFDARAGISFFVLLIYFRPITLFLTFVSTFTFWFLEKRGLTFPSAIRAFRLWLVGQNRPAWIRLYHRKMVDYG
;
A
#
# COMPACT_ATOMS: atom_id res chain seq x y z
N MET A 1 -19.37 -4.58 6.60
CA MET A 1 -19.26 -5.99 6.17
C MET A 1 -19.90 -6.83 7.26
N SER A 2 -20.67 -7.85 6.89
CA SER A 2 -21.29 -8.75 7.87
C SER A 2 -20.24 -9.71 8.42
N GLN A 3 -20.33 -10.10 9.69
CA GLN A 3 -19.42 -11.10 10.31
C GLN A 3 -19.36 -12.43 9.53
N ALA A 4 -20.38 -12.74 8.75
CA ALA A 4 -20.42 -13.92 7.90
C ALA A 4 -19.50 -13.77 6.67
N ASP A 5 -19.38 -12.56 6.11
CA ASP A 5 -18.56 -12.28 4.93
C ASP A 5 -17.07 -12.36 5.29
N ASP A 6 -16.69 -11.77 6.44
CA ASP A 6 -15.31 -11.76 6.92
C ASP A 6 -14.78 -13.19 7.19
N ASN A 7 -15.62 -14.07 7.73
CA ASN A 7 -15.27 -15.48 7.97
C ASN A 7 -15.05 -16.29 6.68
N LEU A 8 -15.76 -15.96 5.60
CA LEU A 8 -15.61 -16.63 4.31
C LEU A 8 -14.31 -16.18 3.64
N ASP A 9 -14.02 -14.88 3.67
CA ASP A 9 -12.77 -14.33 3.16
C ASP A 9 -11.56 -14.92 3.89
N GLU A 10 -11.62 -15.05 5.23
CA GLU A 10 -10.57 -15.69 6.01
C GLU A 10 -10.34 -17.16 5.64
N LYS A 11 -11.42 -17.94 5.40
CA LYS A 11 -11.31 -19.34 4.96
C LYS A 11 -10.69 -19.47 3.57
N ILE A 12 -11.03 -18.58 2.64
CA ILE A 12 -10.45 -18.56 1.29
C ILE A 12 -8.97 -18.17 1.35
N ASN A 13 -8.62 -17.21 2.21
CA ASN A 13 -7.27 -16.71 2.40
C ASN A 13 -6.45 -17.53 3.41
N TRP A 14 -6.99 -18.65 3.91
CA TRP A 14 -6.31 -19.50 4.88
C TRP A 14 -5.11 -20.20 4.23
N HIS A 15 -3.95 -19.58 4.39
CA HIS A 15 -2.67 -20.11 3.95
C HIS A 15 -1.73 -20.19 5.15
N TRP A 16 -0.95 -21.27 5.24
CA TRP A 16 0.05 -21.43 6.30
C TRP A 16 1.11 -20.30 6.31
N ARG A 17 1.23 -19.54 5.21
CA ARG A 17 2.12 -18.38 5.02
C ARG A 17 1.33 -17.07 4.96
N ASN A 18 0.40 -16.84 5.87
CA ASN A 18 -0.42 -15.60 5.91
C ASN A 18 0.34 -14.38 6.47
N SER A 19 1.63 -14.25 6.17
CA SER A 19 2.50 -13.15 6.61
C SER A 19 2.47 -11.94 5.67
N MET A 20 1.68 -12.00 4.59
CA MET A 20 1.66 -10.99 3.52
C MET A 20 0.52 -9.97 3.68
N LEU A 21 -0.43 -10.22 4.59
CA LEU A 21 -1.57 -9.34 4.78
C LEU A 21 -1.11 -8.00 5.35
N PRO A 22 -1.54 -6.87 4.77
CA PRO A 22 -1.20 -5.55 5.30
C PRO A 22 -1.84 -5.37 6.68
N VAL A 23 -1.06 -4.87 7.63
CA VAL A 23 -1.57 -4.55 8.98
C VAL A 23 -2.52 -3.35 8.85
N ARG A 24 -3.80 -3.58 9.17
CA ARG A 24 -4.83 -2.53 9.14
C ARG A 24 -5.05 -1.99 10.54
N PHE A 25 -5.14 -0.67 10.66
CA PHE A 25 -5.57 0.02 11.86
C PHE A 25 -6.97 0.60 11.63
N PHE A 26 -7.97 0.01 12.27
CA PHE A 26 -9.39 0.19 11.93
C PHE A 26 -9.67 -0.16 10.46
N THR A 27 -9.92 0.86 9.62
CA THR A 27 -10.18 0.70 8.18
C THR A 27 -8.98 1.11 7.33
N PHE A 28 -8.02 1.84 7.90
CA PHE A 28 -6.88 2.40 7.18
C PHE A 28 -5.62 1.56 7.35
N ASP A 29 -4.64 1.73 6.46
CA ASP A 29 -3.29 1.16 6.63
C ASP A 29 -2.69 1.67 7.96
N ALA A 30 -2.13 0.77 8.77
CA ALA A 30 -1.51 1.11 10.05
C ALA A 30 -0.43 2.20 9.92
N ARG A 31 0.22 2.30 8.75
CA ARG A 31 1.23 3.35 8.46
C ARG A 31 0.62 4.74 8.40
N ALA A 32 -0.61 4.89 7.91
CA ALA A 32 -1.33 6.16 7.90
C ALA A 32 -1.69 6.62 9.33
N GLY A 33 -1.92 5.66 10.23
CA GLY A 33 -2.22 5.88 11.64
C GLY A 33 -1.18 6.72 12.39
N ILE A 34 0.10 6.64 12.00
CA ILE A 34 1.21 7.40 12.61
C ILE A 34 0.94 8.90 12.57
N SER A 35 0.33 9.39 11.49
CA SER A 35 0.06 10.83 11.33
C SER A 35 -0.97 11.32 12.38
N PHE A 36 -1.96 10.51 12.70
CA PHE A 36 -2.96 10.83 13.74
C PHE A 36 -2.34 10.92 15.13
N PHE A 37 -1.39 10.04 15.46
CA PHE A 37 -0.66 10.12 16.73
C PHE A 37 0.15 11.42 16.84
N VAL A 38 0.79 11.86 15.76
CA VAL A 38 1.53 13.14 15.73
C VAL A 38 0.60 14.34 15.93
N LEU A 39 -0.58 14.33 15.30
CA LEU A 39 -1.59 15.38 15.48
C LEU A 39 -2.10 15.45 16.92
N LEU A 40 -2.33 14.30 17.56
CA LEU A 40 -2.79 14.21 18.95
C LEU A 40 -1.76 14.80 19.93
N ILE A 41 -0.47 14.57 19.70
CA ILE A 41 0.61 15.12 20.54
C ILE A 41 0.84 16.61 20.26
N TYR A 42 0.74 17.02 18.99
CA TYR A 42 1.06 18.38 18.55
C TYR A 42 0.01 18.91 17.58
N PHE A 43 -1.03 19.52 18.14
CA PHE A 43 -2.13 20.08 17.36
C PHE A 43 -1.76 21.45 16.78
N ARG A 44 -1.38 21.48 15.50
CA ARG A 44 -1.09 22.69 14.72
C ARG A 44 -1.71 22.59 13.32
N PRO A 45 -1.99 23.71 12.65
CA PRO A 45 -2.51 23.68 11.28
C PRO A 45 -1.60 22.91 10.31
N ILE A 46 -0.28 22.96 10.53
CA ILE A 46 0.69 22.20 9.74
C ILE A 46 0.57 20.69 9.94
N THR A 47 0.38 20.22 11.18
CA THR A 47 0.20 18.78 11.44
C THR A 47 -1.15 18.30 10.94
N LEU A 48 -2.19 19.13 11.06
CA LEU A 48 -3.50 18.86 10.46
C LEU A 48 -3.40 18.68 8.94
N PHE A 49 -2.75 19.61 8.24
CA PHE A 49 -2.51 19.48 6.80
C PHE A 49 -1.74 18.19 6.46
N LEU A 50 -0.68 17.88 7.22
CA LEU A 50 0.12 16.67 7.01
C LEU A 50 -0.70 15.39 7.21
N THR A 51 -1.55 15.32 8.24
CA THR A 51 -2.45 14.17 8.45
C THR A 51 -3.46 14.00 7.34
N PHE A 52 -3.99 15.10 6.80
CA PHE A 52 -4.95 15.05 5.71
C PHE A 52 -4.28 14.53 4.42
N VAL A 53 -3.11 15.07 4.08
CA VAL A 53 -2.35 14.64 2.90
C VAL A 53 -1.93 13.18 2.99
N SER A 54 -1.42 12.73 4.14
CA SER A 54 -1.01 11.35 4.32
C SER A 54 -2.20 10.40 4.21
N THR A 55 -3.28 10.67 4.95
CA THR A 55 -4.51 9.86 4.90
C THR A 55 -5.10 9.80 3.49
N PHE A 56 -5.16 10.93 2.79
CA PHE A 56 -5.65 10.98 1.41
C PHE A 56 -4.79 10.17 0.45
N THR A 57 -3.46 10.23 0.60
CA THR A 57 -2.52 9.45 -0.22
C THR A 57 -2.72 7.95 -0.02
N PHE A 58 -2.80 7.49 1.24
CA PHE A 58 -3.04 6.08 1.54
C PHE A 58 -4.41 5.60 1.06
N TRP A 59 -5.45 6.42 1.23
CA TRP A 59 -6.78 6.12 0.70
C TRP A 59 -6.79 5.98 -0.82
N PHE A 60 -6.08 6.86 -1.53
CA PHE A 60 -5.94 6.78 -2.99
C PHE A 60 -5.21 5.51 -3.43
N LEU A 61 -4.14 5.12 -2.71
CA LEU A 61 -3.41 3.88 -2.99
C LEU A 61 -4.25 2.63 -2.70
N GLU A 62 -5.03 2.62 -1.62
CA GLU A 62 -5.93 1.53 -1.28
C GLU A 62 -7.04 1.35 -2.32
N LYS A 63 -7.57 2.46 -2.87
CA LYS A 63 -8.51 2.42 -4.02
C LYS A 63 -7.90 1.81 -5.28
N ARG A 64 -6.57 1.83 -5.42
CA ARG A 64 -5.85 1.17 -6.52
C ARG A 64 -5.50 -0.30 -6.21
N GLY A 65 -5.81 -0.79 -5.00
CA GLY A 65 -5.42 -2.13 -4.54
C GLY A 65 -3.92 -2.27 -4.30
N LEU A 66 -3.17 -1.16 -4.19
CA LEU A 66 -1.73 -1.18 -4.01
C LEU A 66 -1.40 -1.18 -2.52
N THR A 67 -0.62 -2.16 -2.07
CA THR A 67 0.03 -2.08 -0.76
C THR A 67 1.12 -1.01 -0.77
N PHE A 68 1.48 -0.45 0.38
CA PHE A 68 2.54 0.58 0.45
C PHE A 68 3.88 0.13 -0.17
N PRO A 69 4.39 -1.10 0.07
CA PRO A 69 5.59 -1.59 -0.61
C PRO A 69 5.43 -1.66 -2.14
N SER A 70 4.28 -2.15 -2.63
CA SER A 70 3.99 -2.21 -4.07
C SER A 70 3.84 -0.82 -4.67
N ALA A 71 3.26 0.14 -3.95
CA ALA A 71 3.16 1.54 -4.35
C ALA A 71 4.53 2.19 -4.51
N ILE A 72 5.48 1.95 -3.59
CA ILE A 72 6.87 2.43 -3.73
C ILE A 72 7.55 1.81 -4.95
N ARG A 73 7.35 0.51 -5.20
CA ARG A 73 7.90 -0.15 -6.39
C ARG A 73 7.34 0.45 -7.67
N ALA A 74 6.03 0.65 -7.74
CA ALA A 74 5.35 1.27 -8.86
C ALA A 74 5.83 2.72 -9.06
N PHE A 75 5.97 3.49 -7.99
CA PHE A 75 6.49 4.86 -8.03
C PHE A 75 7.94 4.90 -8.54
N ARG A 76 8.80 4.00 -8.07
CA ARG A 76 10.18 3.88 -8.56
C ARG A 76 10.22 3.50 -10.04
N LEU A 77 9.36 2.58 -10.48
CA LEU A 77 9.26 2.19 -11.89
C LEU A 77 8.72 3.33 -12.75
N TRP A 78 7.80 4.13 -12.22
CA TRP A 78 7.30 5.33 -12.87
C TRP A 78 8.41 6.38 -13.07
N LEU A 79 9.29 6.57 -12.08
CA LEU A 79 10.45 7.48 -12.20
C LEU A 79 11.53 7.01 -13.19
N VAL A 80 11.89 5.72 -13.14
CA VAL A 80 12.98 5.15 -13.97
C VAL A 80 12.51 4.83 -15.39
N GLY A 81 11.21 4.61 -15.59
CA GLY A 81 10.62 4.24 -16.86
C GLY A 81 10.66 2.74 -17.13
N GLN A 82 10.19 2.36 -18.32
CA GLN A 82 10.00 0.96 -18.72
C GLN A 82 11.28 0.24 -19.17
N ASN A 83 12.42 0.92 -19.24
CA ASN A 83 13.61 0.34 -19.80
C ASN A 83 14.33 -0.55 -18.79
N ARG A 84 14.09 -1.87 -18.87
CA ARG A 84 14.94 -2.88 -18.24
C ARG A 84 15.84 -3.50 -19.32
N PRO A 85 17.06 -2.98 -19.52
CA PRO A 85 18.02 -3.67 -20.36
C PRO A 85 18.35 -5.00 -19.68
N ALA A 86 17.92 -6.10 -20.31
CA ALA A 86 18.46 -7.40 -20.00
C ALA A 86 19.91 -7.47 -20.53
N TRP A 87 20.61 -8.57 -20.28
CA TRP A 87 21.94 -8.78 -20.87
C TRP A 87 21.88 -8.48 -22.37
N ILE A 88 22.89 -7.77 -22.89
CA ILE A 88 22.93 -7.10 -24.21
C ILE A 88 22.47 -7.98 -25.39
N ARG A 89 22.40 -9.30 -25.21
CA ARG A 89 22.08 -10.33 -26.21
C ARG A 89 20.70 -10.98 -26.05
N LEU A 90 19.99 -10.81 -24.92
CA LEU A 90 18.75 -11.53 -24.61
C LEU A 90 17.62 -10.58 -24.21
N TYR A 91 16.70 -10.30 -25.15
CA TYR A 91 15.31 -9.84 -24.98
C TYR A 91 14.98 -8.79 -23.91
N HIS A 92 14.40 -7.66 -24.34
CA HIS A 92 13.66 -6.76 -23.46
C HIS A 92 12.43 -7.48 -22.88
N ARG A 93 12.37 -7.61 -21.55
CA ARG A 93 11.20 -8.16 -20.87
C ARG A 93 10.11 -7.09 -20.73
N LYS A 94 8.86 -7.49 -20.93
CA LYS A 94 7.70 -6.62 -20.66
C LYS A 94 7.60 -6.33 -19.16
N MET A 95 7.15 -5.13 -18.82
CA MET A 95 6.89 -4.71 -17.44
C MET A 95 5.62 -5.42 -16.93
N VAL A 96 5.80 -6.62 -16.39
CA VAL A 96 4.73 -7.38 -15.73
C VAL A 96 5.08 -7.45 -14.24
N ASP A 97 4.24 -6.89 -13.40
CA ASP A 97 4.33 -7.04 -11.95
C ASP A 97 3.48 -8.26 -11.54
N TYR A 98 4.09 -9.22 -10.87
CA TYR A 98 3.42 -10.45 -10.43
C TYR A 98 2.86 -10.33 -8.99
N GLY A 99 2.96 -9.14 -8.39
CA GLY A 99 2.52 -8.84 -7.02
C GLY A 99 3.67 -8.61 -6.06
#